data_AF-A0A9D5PUX6-F1
#
_entry.id   AF-A0A9D5PUX6-F1
#
_cell.length_a   1.000
_cell.length_b   1.000
_cell.length_c   1.000
_cell.angle_alpha   90.00
_cell.angle_beta   90.00
_cell.angle_gamma   90.00
#
_symmetry.space_group_name_H-M   'P 1'
#
loop_
_entity.id
_entity.type
_entity.pdbx_description
1 polymer ?
#
loop_
_entity_poly.entity_id
_entity_poly.type
_entity_poly.pdbx_seq_one_letter_code
_entity_poly.pdbx_strand_id
1 'polypeptide(L)'
;MLYFVFTGMHASNGALGSRIKLLLPNTMWYFDTFLPDLLRQIGAAFLKGGTRTLFVGFARGVSSCFTSLGGVLCLIGAAAVGGGVYLAVPHSMEKNTGQRAGVWVWGILLFLAPLAPYFVIENPWFSLRATVPSFVGAGLLIDAALRLITRRERIFAIVCASLTAICLVAGFSEVSDYHRMGEYDNALSAQIRANADQMSGRVGILGVEERPLAGNYGYHEHVASVGSSDWALYGKLVADGKAELTHYYPVPLALEGFSYYVEWNRESKRISGFEQIWLWNPRDMTLVRMNPIESAPEDYLIYDPSGTLWGRIFEENGYRYVSVADPEEK
;
A
#
# COMPACT_ATOMS: atom_id res chain seq x y z
N MET A 1 -3.01 -8.62 -28.86
CA MET A 1 -2.65 -9.96 -29.36
C MET A 1 -1.44 -10.55 -28.62
N LEU A 2 -0.30 -9.86 -28.53
CA LEU A 2 0.90 -10.35 -27.82
C LEU A 2 0.66 -10.70 -26.34
N TYR A 3 -0.09 -9.88 -25.60
CA TYR A 3 -0.47 -10.18 -24.20
C TYR A 3 -1.27 -11.49 -24.09
N PHE A 4 -2.25 -11.71 -24.96
CA PHE A 4 -3.06 -12.94 -24.98
C PHE A 4 -2.26 -14.19 -25.38
N VAL A 5 -1.29 -14.05 -26.30
CA VAL A 5 -0.38 -15.14 -26.66
C VAL A 5 0.56 -15.45 -25.50
N PHE A 6 1.16 -14.43 -24.88
CA PHE A 6 2.05 -14.58 -23.72
C PHE A 6 1.33 -15.25 -22.54
N THR A 7 0.14 -14.78 -22.21
CA THR A 7 -0.69 -15.32 -21.11
C THR A 7 -1.16 -16.74 -21.41
N GLY A 8 -1.61 -17.02 -22.65
CA GLY A 8 -1.98 -18.38 -23.07
C GLY A 8 -0.82 -19.38 -23.00
N MET A 9 0.41 -18.96 -23.29
CA MET A 9 1.61 -19.81 -23.21
C MET A 9 2.04 -20.11 -21.76
N HIS A 10 1.71 -19.25 -20.80
CA HIS A 10 2.14 -19.37 -19.40
C HIS A 10 1.02 -19.76 -18.42
N ALA A 11 -0.22 -19.89 -18.90
CA ALA A 11 -1.39 -20.27 -18.11
C ALA A 11 -1.27 -21.67 -17.46
N SER A 12 -0.42 -22.55 -17.99
CA SER A 12 -0.18 -23.91 -17.46
C SER A 12 0.94 -24.01 -16.43
N ASN A 13 1.73 -22.95 -16.19
CA ASN A 13 2.79 -22.96 -15.18
C ASN A 13 2.22 -22.59 -13.80
N GLY A 14 2.18 -23.58 -12.89
CA GLY A 14 1.36 -23.61 -11.67
C GLY A 14 1.47 -22.45 -10.67
N ALA A 15 2.51 -21.62 -10.70
CA ALA A 15 2.64 -20.44 -9.83
C ALA A 15 1.98 -19.17 -10.39
N LEU A 16 1.90 -19.03 -11.72
CA LEU A 16 1.32 -17.90 -12.42
C LEU A 16 -0.03 -18.25 -13.07
N GLY A 17 -0.30 -19.53 -13.31
CA GLY A 17 -1.49 -20.01 -14.00
C GLY A 17 -2.80 -19.53 -13.40
N SER A 18 -2.92 -19.45 -12.06
CA SER A 18 -4.12 -18.91 -11.38
C SER A 18 -4.25 -17.39 -11.44
N ARG A 19 -3.13 -16.64 -11.53
CA ARG A 19 -3.11 -15.17 -11.58
C ARG A 19 -3.30 -14.61 -13.00
N ILE A 20 -3.10 -15.46 -14.01
CA ILE A 20 -3.18 -15.10 -15.43
C ILE A 20 -4.42 -15.76 -16.09
N LYS A 21 -5.32 -16.35 -15.30
CA LYS A 21 -6.58 -16.85 -15.87
C LYS A 21 -7.35 -15.71 -16.50
N LEU A 22 -7.72 -15.94 -17.75
CA LEU A 22 -8.46 -14.97 -18.54
C LEU A 22 -9.95 -15.22 -18.36
N LEU A 23 -10.68 -14.15 -18.08
CA LEU A 23 -12.12 -14.11 -18.08
C LEU A 23 -12.61 -13.34 -19.30
N LEU A 24 -13.41 -13.98 -20.14
CA LEU A 24 -13.98 -13.35 -21.32
C LEU A 24 -15.38 -12.80 -21.03
N PRO A 25 -15.80 -11.72 -21.70
CA PRO A 25 -17.12 -11.11 -21.53
C PRO A 25 -18.22 -11.91 -22.27
N ASN A 26 -18.32 -13.20 -22.00
CA ASN A 26 -19.23 -14.13 -22.67
C ASN A 26 -20.22 -14.83 -21.72
N THR A 27 -20.16 -14.53 -20.42
CA THR A 27 -21.06 -15.10 -19.40
C THR A 27 -21.88 -14.00 -18.72
N MET A 28 -23.05 -14.34 -18.19
CA MET A 28 -23.84 -13.41 -17.37
C MET A 28 -23.09 -12.97 -16.11
N TRP A 29 -22.35 -13.90 -15.49
CA TRP A 29 -21.53 -13.59 -14.32
C TRP A 29 -20.53 -12.44 -14.56
N TYR A 30 -19.97 -12.34 -15.78
CA TYR A 30 -19.11 -11.23 -16.16
C TYR A 30 -19.82 -9.87 -15.99
N PHE A 31 -21.06 -9.76 -16.44
CA PHE A 31 -21.81 -8.51 -16.44
C PHE A 31 -22.50 -8.22 -15.10
N ASP A 32 -22.94 -9.25 -14.37
CA ASP A 32 -23.72 -9.09 -13.14
C ASP A 32 -22.85 -8.99 -11.89
N THR A 33 -21.64 -9.55 -11.88
CA THR A 33 -20.76 -9.59 -10.70
C THR A 33 -19.41 -8.98 -10.98
N PHE A 34 -18.67 -9.53 -11.94
CA PHE A 34 -17.28 -9.13 -12.19
C PHE A 34 -17.13 -7.67 -12.59
N LEU A 35 -17.86 -7.23 -13.63
CA LEU A 35 -17.74 -5.87 -14.17
C LEU A 35 -18.19 -4.81 -13.15
N PRO A 36 -19.34 -4.95 -12.45
CA PRO A 36 -19.72 -4.02 -11.38
C PRO A 36 -18.68 -3.93 -10.26
N ASP A 37 -18.12 -5.07 -9.82
CA ASP A 37 -17.09 -5.07 -8.78
C ASP A 37 -15.80 -4.40 -9.24
N LEU A 38 -15.36 -4.67 -10.47
CA LEU A 38 -14.20 -4.02 -11.06
C LEU A 38 -14.41 -2.51 -11.18
N LEU A 39 -15.56 -2.05 -11.69
CA LEU A 39 -15.89 -0.64 -11.81
C LEU A 39 -15.97 0.04 -10.43
N ARG A 40 -16.47 -0.66 -9.41
CA ARG A 40 -16.47 -0.18 -8.03
C ARG A 40 -15.05 -0.01 -7.49
N GLN A 41 -14.15 -0.96 -7.77
CA GLN A 41 -12.74 -0.86 -7.37
C GLN A 41 -12.02 0.28 -8.09
N ILE A 42 -12.20 0.41 -9.41
CA ILE A 42 -11.67 1.50 -10.22
C ILE A 42 -12.19 2.84 -9.69
N GLY A 43 -13.49 2.96 -9.48
CA GLY A 43 -14.11 4.16 -8.93
C GLY A 43 -13.58 4.51 -7.53
N ALA A 44 -13.42 3.52 -6.66
CA ALA A 44 -12.83 3.73 -5.34
C ALA A 44 -11.38 4.21 -5.42
N ALA A 45 -10.56 3.62 -6.31
CA ALA A 45 -9.17 4.02 -6.47
C ALA A 45 -9.03 5.44 -7.07
N PHE A 46 -9.72 5.74 -8.18
CA PHE A 46 -9.64 7.07 -8.81
C PHE A 46 -10.32 8.16 -7.99
N LEU A 47 -11.56 7.94 -7.56
CA LEU A 47 -12.35 9.00 -6.91
C LEU A 47 -12.01 9.13 -5.43
N LYS A 48 -12.01 8.04 -4.66
CA LYS A 48 -11.73 8.14 -3.21
C LYS A 48 -10.24 8.20 -2.94
N GLY A 49 -9.48 7.30 -3.56
CA GLY A 49 -8.03 7.25 -3.39
C GLY A 49 -7.34 8.48 -3.96
N GLY A 50 -7.58 8.80 -5.23
CA GLY A 50 -7.01 9.99 -5.87
C GLY A 50 -7.32 11.29 -5.13
N THR A 51 -8.57 11.50 -4.68
CA THR A 51 -8.93 12.73 -3.94
C THR A 51 -8.32 12.77 -2.54
N ARG A 52 -8.32 11.66 -1.80
CA ARG A 52 -7.68 11.64 -0.47
C ARG A 52 -6.17 11.82 -0.57
N THR A 53 -5.50 11.09 -1.45
CA THR A 53 -4.06 11.26 -1.69
C THR A 53 -3.72 12.68 -2.12
N LEU A 54 -4.55 13.33 -2.94
CA LEU A 54 -4.31 14.72 -3.33
C LEU A 54 -4.57 15.70 -2.18
N PHE A 55 -5.75 15.73 -1.58
CA PHE A 55 -6.12 16.77 -0.62
C PHE A 55 -5.58 16.51 0.79
N VAL A 56 -5.69 15.29 1.30
CA VAL A 56 -5.11 14.92 2.59
C VAL A 56 -3.59 14.92 2.49
N GLY A 57 -3.04 14.39 1.38
CA GLY A 57 -1.61 14.42 1.13
C GLY A 57 -1.08 15.85 0.97
N PHE A 58 -1.79 16.74 0.30
CA PHE A 58 -1.40 18.15 0.25
C PHE A 58 -1.40 18.80 1.63
N ALA A 59 -2.47 18.61 2.43
CA ALA A 59 -2.55 19.17 3.77
C ALA A 59 -1.42 18.67 4.69
N ARG A 60 -1.17 17.35 4.70
CA ARG A 60 -0.06 16.72 5.45
C ARG A 60 1.31 17.10 4.89
N GLY A 61 1.41 17.27 3.58
CA GLY A 61 2.60 17.72 2.87
C GLY A 61 2.99 19.12 3.30
N VAL A 62 2.06 20.08 3.28
CA VAL A 62 2.30 21.46 3.75
C VAL A 62 2.79 21.47 5.19
N SER A 63 2.18 20.70 6.10
CA SER A 63 2.65 20.63 7.49
C SER A 63 4.05 20.04 7.62
N SER A 64 4.42 19.08 6.75
CA SER A 64 5.72 18.39 6.79
C SER A 64 6.82 19.09 6.01
N CYS A 65 6.45 20.02 5.12
CA CYS A 65 7.40 20.75 4.27
C CYS A 65 8.34 21.66 5.07
N PHE A 66 7.91 22.14 6.24
CA PHE A 66 8.73 23.03 7.08
C PHE A 66 9.46 22.32 8.22
N THR A 67 9.25 21.01 8.40
CA THR A 67 9.80 20.26 9.53
C THR A 67 11.06 19.48 9.17
N SER A 68 11.46 19.44 7.90
CA SER A 68 12.59 18.64 7.43
C SER A 68 13.29 19.31 6.25
N LEU A 69 14.59 19.01 6.07
CA LEU A 69 15.34 19.46 4.90
C LEU A 69 14.69 18.97 3.59
N GLY A 70 14.23 17.71 3.57
CA GLY A 70 13.51 17.16 2.40
C GLY A 70 12.23 17.93 2.08
N GLY A 71 11.52 18.39 3.10
CA GLY A 71 10.34 19.23 2.95
C GLY A 71 10.63 20.59 2.33
N VAL A 72 11.70 21.25 2.78
CA VAL A 72 12.12 22.55 2.21
C VAL A 72 12.57 22.38 0.77
N LEU A 73 13.32 21.32 0.46
CA LEU A 73 13.71 20.98 -0.91
C LEU A 73 12.49 20.69 -1.79
N CYS A 74 11.44 20.04 -1.25
CA CYS A 74 10.19 19.85 -1.95
C CYS A 74 9.53 21.19 -2.31
N LEU A 75 9.47 22.15 -1.38
CA LEU A 75 8.90 23.47 -1.67
C LEU A 75 9.68 24.24 -2.74
N ILE A 76 11.02 24.20 -2.67
CA ILE A 76 11.89 24.81 -3.68
C ILE A 76 11.65 24.15 -5.04
N GLY A 77 11.60 22.82 -5.08
CA GLY A 77 11.31 22.05 -6.29
C GLY A 77 9.91 22.36 -6.85
N ALA A 78 8.89 22.44 -6.00
CA ALA A 78 7.52 22.77 -6.39
C ALA A 78 7.42 24.19 -6.95
N ALA A 79 8.11 25.16 -6.34
CA ALA A 79 8.19 26.53 -6.83
C ALA A 79 8.96 26.62 -8.16
N ALA A 80 10.07 25.90 -8.29
CA ALA A 80 10.88 25.88 -9.51
C ALA A 80 10.14 25.24 -10.68
N VAL A 81 9.50 24.07 -10.46
CA VAL A 81 8.72 23.37 -11.48
C VAL A 81 7.45 24.16 -11.81
N GLY A 82 6.73 24.66 -10.81
CA GLY A 82 5.54 25.49 -11.03
C GLY A 82 5.86 26.78 -11.78
N GLY A 83 6.97 27.45 -11.43
CA GLY A 83 7.48 28.61 -12.16
C GLY A 83 7.90 28.27 -13.59
N GLY A 84 8.57 27.12 -13.79
CA GLY A 84 8.91 26.60 -15.11
C GLY A 84 7.66 26.35 -15.97
N VAL A 85 6.62 25.73 -15.40
CA VAL A 85 5.33 25.52 -16.07
C VAL A 85 4.69 26.86 -16.43
N TYR A 86 4.68 27.82 -15.51
CA TYR A 86 4.12 29.16 -15.77
C TYR A 86 4.82 29.86 -16.94
N LEU A 87 6.15 29.78 -17.01
CA LEU A 87 6.96 30.38 -18.08
C LEU A 87 6.86 29.61 -19.40
N ALA A 88 6.66 28.29 -19.35
CA ALA A 88 6.57 27.44 -20.53
C ALA A 88 5.22 27.53 -21.25
N VAL A 89 4.16 28.03 -20.60
CA VAL A 89 2.88 28.26 -21.25
C VAL A 89 3.00 29.43 -22.23
N PRO A 90 2.88 29.20 -23.55
CA PRO A 90 2.98 30.26 -24.53
C PRO A 90 1.89 31.30 -24.29
N HIS A 91 2.29 32.56 -24.23
CA HIS A 91 1.40 33.72 -24.11
C HIS A 91 0.85 34.18 -25.48
N SER A 92 0.78 33.24 -26.44
CA SER A 92 0.04 33.41 -27.69
C SER A 92 -0.59 32.07 -28.08
N MET A 93 -1.89 31.94 -27.86
CA MET A 93 -2.68 30.81 -28.30
C MET A 93 -2.94 30.93 -29.81
N GLU A 94 -2.00 30.47 -30.63
CA GLU A 94 -2.31 30.24 -32.04
C GLU A 94 -3.53 29.31 -32.15
N LYS A 95 -4.48 29.70 -33.00
CA LYS A 95 -5.75 28.98 -33.25
C LYS A 95 -5.51 27.71 -34.05
N ASN A 96 -4.78 26.74 -33.51
CA ASN A 96 -4.63 25.46 -34.15
C ASN A 96 -5.77 24.51 -33.71
N THR A 97 -6.92 24.63 -34.36
CA THR A 97 -8.15 23.86 -34.05
C THR A 97 -8.03 22.39 -34.42
N GLY A 98 -7.24 22.02 -35.43
CA GLY A 98 -7.04 20.63 -35.87
C GLY A 98 -6.26 19.75 -34.88
N GLN A 99 -5.32 20.33 -34.12
CA GLN A 99 -4.59 19.61 -33.06
C GLN A 99 -5.44 19.34 -31.82
N ARG A 100 -6.54 20.08 -31.61
CA ARG A 100 -7.35 20.00 -30.38
C ARG A 100 -8.18 18.72 -30.27
N ALA A 101 -8.69 18.19 -31.39
CA ALA A 101 -9.44 16.94 -31.39
C ALA A 101 -8.53 15.72 -31.09
N GLY A 102 -7.28 15.76 -31.57
CA GLY A 102 -6.30 14.70 -31.31
C GLY A 102 -5.97 14.55 -29.83
N VAL A 103 -5.92 15.64 -29.06
CA VAL A 103 -5.64 15.60 -27.61
C VAL A 103 -6.73 14.82 -26.85
N TRP A 104 -8.00 14.96 -27.22
CA TRP A 104 -9.08 14.18 -26.60
C TRP A 104 -8.96 12.69 -26.88
N VAL A 105 -8.69 12.32 -28.14
CA VAL A 105 -8.53 10.91 -28.53
C VAL A 105 -7.34 10.29 -27.80
N TRP A 106 -6.17 10.94 -27.84
CA TRP A 106 -4.98 10.45 -27.15
C TRP A 106 -5.15 10.46 -25.63
N GLY A 107 -5.83 11.46 -25.07
CA GLY A 107 -6.14 11.52 -23.64
C GLY A 107 -7.01 10.35 -23.19
N ILE A 108 -8.07 10.03 -23.94
CA ILE A 108 -8.95 8.87 -23.65
C ILE A 108 -8.15 7.56 -23.79
N LEU A 109 -7.39 7.39 -24.87
CA LEU A 109 -6.59 6.19 -25.09
C LEU A 109 -5.56 5.97 -23.99
N LEU A 110 -4.81 7.01 -23.60
CA LEU A 110 -3.82 6.92 -22.54
C LEU A 110 -4.44 6.76 -21.15
N PHE A 111 -5.68 7.21 -20.96
CA PHE A 111 -6.42 6.98 -19.72
C PHE A 111 -6.91 5.53 -19.60
N LEU A 112 -7.47 4.98 -20.68
CA LEU A 112 -8.11 3.65 -20.69
C LEU A 112 -7.13 2.50 -20.94
N ALA A 113 -6.07 2.71 -21.71
CA ALA A 113 -5.14 1.63 -22.08
C ALA A 113 -4.52 0.90 -20.87
N PRO A 114 -4.11 1.58 -19.79
CA PRO A 114 -3.62 0.91 -18.58
C PRO A 114 -4.69 0.11 -17.83
N LEU A 115 -5.97 0.44 -18.01
CA LEU A 115 -7.10 -0.23 -17.37
C LEU A 115 -7.52 -1.50 -18.14
N ALA A 116 -7.25 -1.56 -19.44
CA ALA A 116 -7.69 -2.63 -20.32
C ALA A 116 -7.38 -4.06 -19.82
N PRO A 117 -6.19 -4.37 -19.25
CA PRO A 117 -5.89 -5.71 -18.75
C PRO A 117 -6.82 -6.17 -17.63
N TYR A 118 -7.32 -5.26 -16.78
CA TYR A 118 -8.17 -5.63 -15.65
C TYR A 118 -9.55 -6.13 -16.07
N PHE A 119 -10.01 -5.78 -17.28
CA PHE A 119 -11.29 -6.27 -17.81
C PHE A 119 -11.25 -7.71 -18.29
N VAL A 120 -10.06 -8.33 -18.36
CA VAL A 120 -9.90 -9.69 -18.88
C VAL A 120 -9.21 -10.65 -17.92
N ILE A 121 -8.76 -10.19 -16.76
CA ILE A 121 -8.13 -11.04 -15.73
C ILE A 121 -9.21 -11.50 -14.75
N GLU A 122 -9.30 -12.81 -14.47
CA GLU A 122 -10.35 -13.42 -13.66
C GLU A 122 -10.42 -12.90 -12.21
N ASN A 123 -9.27 -12.57 -11.61
CA ASN A 123 -9.19 -11.97 -10.27
C ASN A 123 -8.53 -10.58 -10.32
N PRO A 124 -9.28 -9.54 -10.69
CA PRO A 124 -8.73 -8.21 -10.89
C PRO A 124 -8.62 -7.54 -9.52
N TRP A 125 -7.41 -7.57 -8.98
CA TRP A 125 -7.06 -6.80 -7.79
C TRP A 125 -6.60 -5.40 -8.21
N PHE A 126 -7.55 -4.46 -8.34
CA PHE A 126 -7.23 -3.10 -8.78
C PHE A 126 -6.69 -2.28 -7.59
N SER A 127 -5.37 -2.09 -7.56
CA SER A 127 -4.68 -1.33 -6.51
C SER A 127 -4.62 0.17 -6.83
N LEU A 128 -4.36 1.01 -5.82
CA LEU A 128 -4.21 2.47 -6.04
C LEU A 128 -3.06 2.78 -7.01
N ARG A 129 -1.99 1.99 -6.99
CA ARG A 129 -0.83 2.15 -7.88
C ARG A 129 -1.19 1.95 -9.35
N ALA A 130 -2.24 1.17 -9.63
CA ALA A 130 -2.72 0.93 -10.99
C ALA A 130 -3.32 2.18 -11.66
N THR A 131 -3.66 3.23 -10.90
CA THR A 131 -4.20 4.48 -11.48
C THR A 131 -3.11 5.38 -12.07
N VAL A 132 -1.85 5.25 -11.63
CA VAL A 132 -0.76 6.17 -11.96
C VAL A 132 -0.53 6.29 -13.48
N PRO A 133 -0.47 5.20 -14.27
CA PRO A 133 -0.27 5.31 -15.70
C PRO A 133 -1.42 6.05 -16.41
N SER A 134 -2.66 5.88 -15.92
CA SER A 134 -3.84 6.57 -16.46
C SER A 134 -3.83 8.07 -16.20
N PHE A 135 -3.05 8.57 -15.23
CA PHE A 135 -2.96 10.01 -14.96
C PHE A 135 -2.29 10.80 -16.09
N VAL A 136 -1.50 10.15 -16.96
CA VAL A 136 -0.98 10.80 -18.17
C VAL A 136 -2.14 11.19 -19.09
N GLY A 137 -3.07 10.27 -19.34
CA GLY A 137 -4.28 10.53 -20.11
C GLY A 137 -5.20 11.54 -19.41
N ALA A 138 -5.37 11.39 -18.08
CA ALA A 138 -6.16 12.35 -17.30
C ALA A 138 -5.59 13.78 -17.39
N GLY A 139 -4.27 13.94 -17.35
CA GLY A 139 -3.60 15.23 -17.49
C GLY A 139 -3.89 15.90 -18.84
N LEU A 140 -3.86 15.13 -19.94
CA LEU A 140 -4.23 15.64 -21.27
C LEU A 140 -5.71 16.05 -21.35
N LEU A 141 -6.60 15.26 -20.75
CA LEU A 141 -8.04 15.57 -20.72
C LEU A 141 -8.32 16.82 -19.87
N ILE A 142 -7.62 16.98 -18.75
CA ILE A 142 -7.71 18.18 -17.90
C ILE A 142 -7.15 19.40 -18.64
N ASP A 143 -6.00 19.31 -19.30
CA ASP A 143 -5.45 20.40 -20.14
C ASP A 143 -6.46 20.81 -21.23
N ALA A 144 -7.01 19.84 -21.97
CA ALA A 144 -7.98 20.09 -23.01
C ALA A 144 -9.27 20.74 -22.46
N ALA A 145 -9.77 20.26 -21.32
CA ALA A 145 -10.94 20.83 -20.64
C ALA A 145 -10.67 22.27 -20.14
N LEU A 146 -9.51 22.52 -19.53
CA LEU A 146 -9.14 23.86 -19.04
C LEU A 146 -9.06 24.87 -20.19
N ARG A 147 -8.56 24.48 -21.35
CA ARG A 147 -8.54 25.33 -22.57
C ARG A 147 -9.93 25.61 -23.14
N LEU A 148 -10.92 24.76 -22.87
CA LEU A 148 -12.32 25.04 -23.19
C LEU A 148 -12.93 26.06 -22.23
N ILE A 149 -12.58 25.98 -20.95
CA ILE A 149 -13.13 26.83 -19.87
C ILE A 149 -12.52 28.23 -19.91
N THR A 150 -11.20 28.35 -20.01
CA THR A 150 -10.50 29.64 -20.02
C THR A 150 -9.64 29.80 -21.27
N ARG A 151 -9.82 30.93 -21.95
CA ARG A 151 -8.95 31.37 -23.06
C ARG A 151 -7.88 32.36 -22.59
N ARG A 152 -7.88 32.71 -21.30
CA ARG A 152 -6.89 33.63 -20.72
C ARG A 152 -5.65 32.84 -20.34
N GLU A 153 -4.59 33.01 -21.12
CA GLU A 153 -3.32 32.28 -20.98
C GLU A 153 -2.70 32.43 -19.60
N ARG A 154 -2.74 33.62 -19.01
CA ARG A 154 -2.23 33.84 -17.64
C ARG A 154 -2.99 33.03 -16.60
N ILE A 155 -4.32 32.98 -16.71
CA ILE A 155 -5.15 32.19 -15.78
C ILE A 155 -4.85 30.70 -15.97
N PHE A 156 -4.75 30.25 -17.23
CA PHE A 156 -4.39 28.88 -17.55
C PHE A 156 -3.02 28.50 -16.96
N ALA A 157 -2.00 29.34 -17.17
CA ALA A 157 -0.66 29.14 -16.64
C ALA A 157 -0.63 29.08 -15.11
N ILE A 158 -1.36 29.97 -14.44
CA ILE A 158 -1.49 29.97 -12.97
C ILE A 158 -2.14 28.66 -12.50
N VAL A 159 -3.24 28.24 -13.11
CA VAL A 159 -3.93 27.00 -12.73
C VAL A 159 -3.02 25.78 -12.91
N CYS A 160 -2.34 25.65 -14.05
CA CYS A 160 -1.40 24.55 -14.30
C CYS A 160 -0.22 24.56 -13.31
N ALA A 161 0.37 25.72 -13.04
CA ALA A 161 1.45 25.87 -12.08
C ALA A 161 0.99 25.50 -10.65
N SER A 162 -0.18 25.97 -10.22
CA SER A 162 -0.76 25.65 -8.93
C SER A 162 -1.08 24.17 -8.79
N LEU A 163 -1.72 23.55 -9.79
CA LEU A 163 -2.00 22.11 -9.78
C LEU A 163 -0.71 21.29 -9.69
N THR A 164 0.32 21.68 -10.43
CA THR A 164 1.62 21.01 -10.39
C THR A 164 2.25 21.11 -9.00
N ALA A 165 2.27 22.30 -8.40
CA ALA A 165 2.79 22.50 -7.05
C ALA A 165 2.01 21.69 -6.00
N ILE A 166 0.67 21.67 -6.08
CA ILE A 166 -0.20 20.88 -5.18
C ILE A 166 0.14 19.38 -5.31
N CYS A 167 0.23 18.86 -6.54
CA CYS A 167 0.57 17.46 -6.78
C CYS A 167 1.95 17.08 -6.25
N LEU A 168 2.95 17.97 -6.39
CA LEU A 168 4.31 17.74 -5.88
C LEU A 168 4.34 17.71 -4.35
N VAL A 169 3.66 18.64 -3.69
CA VAL A 169 3.57 18.68 -2.22
C VAL A 169 2.79 17.48 -1.69
N ALA A 170 1.70 17.08 -2.35
CA ALA A 170 0.97 15.87 -2.02
C ALA A 170 1.86 14.62 -2.20
N GLY A 171 2.58 14.53 -3.31
CA GLY A 171 3.52 13.44 -3.57
C GLY A 171 4.66 13.35 -2.55
N PHE A 172 5.14 14.48 -2.03
CA PHE A 172 6.13 14.48 -0.96
C PHE A 172 5.61 13.83 0.33
N SER A 173 4.34 14.05 0.68
CA SER A 173 3.75 13.38 1.85
C SER A 173 3.74 11.86 1.69
N GLU A 174 3.40 11.36 0.49
CA GLU A 174 3.43 9.93 0.18
C GLU A 174 4.85 9.37 0.26
N VAL A 175 5.83 10.04 -0.37
CA VAL A 175 7.23 9.61 -0.33
C VAL A 175 7.77 9.61 1.11
N SER A 176 7.39 10.59 1.92
CA SER A 176 7.74 10.63 3.34
C SER A 176 7.12 9.47 4.12
N ASP A 177 5.88 9.08 3.83
CA ASP A 177 5.22 7.94 4.47
C ASP A 177 5.92 6.63 4.07
N TYR A 178 6.27 6.45 2.78
CA TYR A 178 7.06 5.29 2.32
C TYR A 178 8.44 5.22 2.99
N HIS A 179 9.11 6.37 3.15
CA HIS A 179 10.41 6.42 3.82
C HIS A 179 10.31 5.95 5.27
N ARG A 180 9.34 6.49 6.03
CA ARG A 180 9.12 6.12 7.43
C ARG A 180 8.71 4.65 7.59
N MET A 181 7.90 4.13 6.65
CA MET A 181 7.57 2.71 6.63
C MET A 181 8.81 1.85 6.38
N GLY A 182 9.69 2.30 5.48
CA GLY A 182 10.98 1.64 5.24
C GLY A 182 11.90 1.66 6.46
N GLU A 183 11.95 2.76 7.21
CA GLU A 183 12.71 2.85 8.47
C GLU A 183 12.17 1.89 9.52
N TYR A 184 10.84 1.81 9.68
CA TYR A 184 10.17 0.86 10.55
C TYR A 184 10.50 -0.59 10.17
N ASP A 185 10.37 -0.94 8.90
CA ASP A 185 10.65 -2.29 8.40
C ASP A 185 12.14 -2.66 8.55
N ASN A 186 13.03 -1.68 8.38
CA ASN A 186 14.46 -1.87 8.63
C ASN A 186 14.76 -2.11 10.10
N ALA A 187 14.12 -1.37 11.01
CA ALA A 187 14.28 -1.56 12.45
C ALA A 187 13.78 -2.94 12.90
N LEU A 188 12.59 -3.35 12.43
CA LEU A 188 12.03 -4.68 12.69
C LEU A 188 12.97 -5.78 12.19
N SER A 189 13.41 -5.71 10.93
CA SER A 189 14.34 -6.67 10.34
C SER A 189 15.66 -6.74 11.11
N ALA A 190 16.24 -5.59 11.46
CA ALA A 190 17.48 -5.51 12.22
C ALA A 190 17.36 -6.19 13.60
N GLN A 191 16.23 -6.01 14.29
CA GLN A 191 16.00 -6.61 15.60
C GLN A 191 15.76 -8.12 15.53
N ILE A 192 15.03 -8.60 14.52
CA ILE A 192 14.88 -10.05 14.27
C ILE A 192 16.25 -10.68 14.02
N ARG A 193 17.07 -10.04 13.19
CA ARG A 193 18.42 -10.50 12.85
C ARG A 193 19.37 -10.49 14.03
N ALA A 194 19.31 -9.46 14.87
CA ALA A 194 20.12 -9.36 16.07
C ALA A 194 19.83 -10.50 17.08
N ASN A 195 18.64 -11.10 17.00
CA ASN A 195 18.20 -12.20 17.86
C ASN A 195 18.11 -13.54 17.11
N ALA A 196 18.67 -13.64 15.90
CA ALA A 196 18.53 -14.81 15.03
C ALA A 196 19.14 -16.08 15.62
N ASP A 197 20.20 -15.95 16.44
CA ASP A 197 20.87 -17.05 17.15
C ASP A 197 20.01 -17.65 18.27
N GLN A 198 19.05 -16.87 18.78
CA GLN A 198 18.08 -17.29 19.79
C GLN A 198 16.79 -17.82 19.15
N MET A 199 16.65 -17.74 17.83
CA MET A 199 15.45 -18.14 17.10
C MET A 199 15.58 -19.52 16.46
N SER A 200 14.55 -20.34 16.60
CA SER A 200 14.47 -21.66 15.98
C SER A 200 13.04 -21.98 15.51
N GLY A 201 12.96 -22.67 14.38
CA GLY A 201 11.72 -23.20 13.83
C GLY A 201 10.73 -22.12 13.45
N ARG A 202 9.43 -22.36 13.69
CA ARG A 202 8.39 -21.38 13.35
C ARG A 202 8.23 -20.38 14.48
N VAL A 203 8.53 -19.10 14.20
CA VAL A 203 8.57 -18.04 15.21
C VAL A 203 7.43 -17.06 14.97
N GLY A 204 6.55 -16.90 15.95
CA GLY A 204 5.48 -15.89 15.90
C GLY A 204 5.98 -14.55 16.43
N ILE A 205 5.78 -13.47 15.67
CA ILE A 205 6.18 -12.11 16.08
C ILE A 205 4.95 -11.23 16.25
N LEU A 206 4.52 -11.07 17.51
CA LEU A 206 3.41 -10.22 17.95
C LEU A 206 3.73 -8.73 17.77
N GLY A 207 2.71 -7.93 17.49
CA GLY A 207 2.81 -6.46 17.38
C GLY A 207 3.24 -5.97 16.01
N VAL A 208 3.30 -6.87 15.02
CA VAL A 208 3.72 -6.52 13.66
C VAL A 208 2.48 -6.23 12.82
N GLU A 209 2.13 -4.94 12.75
CA GLU A 209 0.97 -4.46 12.00
C GLU A 209 1.23 -4.34 10.50
N GLU A 210 0.18 -4.54 9.67
CA GLU A 210 0.24 -4.23 8.23
C GLU A 210 0.48 -2.72 8.01
N ARG A 211 -0.14 -1.88 8.85
CA ARG A 211 -0.12 -0.41 8.74
C ARG A 211 0.13 0.24 10.09
N PRO A 212 1.36 0.14 10.62
CA PRO A 212 1.73 0.72 11.91
C PRO A 212 1.74 2.26 11.90
N LEU A 213 1.76 2.88 10.71
CA LEU A 213 1.81 4.32 10.52
C LEU A 213 0.58 4.80 9.75
N ALA A 214 0.03 5.94 10.18
CA ALA A 214 -1.07 6.60 9.48
C ALA A 214 -0.58 7.16 8.13
N GLY A 215 -1.22 6.74 7.03
CA GLY A 215 -1.00 7.26 5.68
C GLY A 215 -2.15 8.12 5.17
N ASN A 216 -2.02 8.68 3.96
CA ASN A 216 -3.07 9.52 3.36
C ASN A 216 -4.34 8.74 3.02
N TYR A 217 -4.18 7.49 2.58
CA TYR A 217 -5.28 6.59 2.26
C TYR A 217 -4.82 5.13 2.29
N GLY A 218 -5.54 4.30 3.03
CA GLY A 218 -5.30 2.86 3.06
C GLY A 218 -6.26 2.12 2.13
N TYR A 219 -5.80 1.67 0.96
CA TYR A 219 -6.60 0.90 0.02
C TYR A 219 -5.72 -0.03 -0.82
N HIS A 220 -6.06 -1.33 -0.83
CA HIS A 220 -5.40 -2.39 -1.61
C HIS A 220 -3.86 -2.21 -1.73
N GLU A 221 -3.14 -2.63 -0.69
CA GLU A 221 -1.66 -2.62 -0.59
C GLU A 221 -1.00 -1.23 -0.58
N HIS A 222 -1.76 -0.15 -0.56
CA HIS A 222 -1.19 1.19 -0.55
C HIS A 222 -0.50 1.49 0.78
N VAL A 223 0.83 1.65 0.74
CA VAL A 223 1.74 1.88 1.88
C VAL A 223 1.54 0.85 3.00
N ALA A 224 1.98 -0.39 2.75
CA ALA A 224 1.95 -1.49 3.71
C ALA A 224 3.36 -1.90 4.15
N SER A 225 3.49 -2.28 5.42
CA SER A 225 4.71 -2.87 5.99
C SER A 225 4.97 -4.26 5.43
N VAL A 226 6.24 -4.70 5.49
CA VAL A 226 6.61 -6.12 5.32
C VAL A 226 5.90 -7.05 6.31
N GLY A 227 5.36 -6.51 7.40
CA GLY A 227 4.47 -7.19 8.36
C GLY A 227 3.14 -7.67 7.79
N SER A 228 2.76 -7.21 6.58
CA SER A 228 1.53 -7.60 5.89
C SER A 228 1.39 -9.11 5.63
N SER A 229 2.50 -9.84 5.49
CA SER A 229 2.50 -11.29 5.28
C SER A 229 3.81 -11.93 5.73
N ASP A 230 3.76 -13.23 6.03
CA ASP A 230 4.93 -14.07 6.28
C ASP A 230 5.91 -14.05 5.10
N TRP A 231 5.41 -14.10 3.88
CA TRP A 231 6.22 -14.03 2.67
C TRP A 231 6.95 -12.68 2.51
N ALA A 232 6.29 -11.56 2.78
CA ALA A 232 6.91 -10.24 2.69
C ALA A 232 8.01 -10.05 3.74
N LEU A 233 7.74 -10.44 5.00
CA LEU A 233 8.73 -10.38 6.08
C LEU A 233 9.93 -11.30 5.81
N TYR A 234 9.67 -12.56 5.41
CA TYR A 234 10.72 -13.50 5.03
C TYR A 234 11.57 -12.95 3.88
N GLY A 235 10.93 -12.41 2.83
CA GLY A 235 11.62 -11.81 1.69
C GLY A 235 12.51 -10.63 2.09
N LYS A 236 12.04 -9.75 2.99
CA LYS A 236 12.86 -8.65 3.54
C LYS A 236 14.09 -9.17 4.28
N LEU A 237 13.89 -10.17 5.14
CA LEU A 237 14.99 -10.76 5.91
C LEU A 237 16.01 -11.42 4.98
N VAL A 238 15.61 -12.24 4.02
CA VAL A 238 16.55 -12.82 3.05
C VAL A 238 17.29 -11.72 2.28
N ALA A 239 16.60 -10.67 1.82
CA ALA A 239 17.22 -9.56 1.08
C ALA A 239 18.29 -8.83 1.91
N ASP A 240 18.01 -8.54 3.18
CA ASP A 240 18.93 -7.84 4.07
C ASP A 240 20.16 -8.69 4.44
N GLY A 241 19.99 -10.02 4.49
CA GLY A 241 21.07 -10.95 4.87
C GLY A 241 21.84 -11.54 3.74
N LYS A 242 21.29 -11.42 2.53
CA LYS A 242 21.85 -12.05 1.32
C LYS A 242 22.01 -13.57 1.49
N ALA A 243 21.15 -14.20 2.30
CA ALA A 243 21.16 -15.62 2.58
C ALA A 243 19.77 -16.08 3.03
N GLU A 244 19.42 -17.33 2.71
CA GLU A 244 18.17 -17.94 3.17
C GLU A 244 18.17 -18.13 4.69
N LEU A 245 16.98 -18.04 5.29
CA LEU A 245 16.79 -18.33 6.71
C LEU A 245 16.65 -19.84 6.87
N THR A 246 17.73 -20.48 7.32
CA THR A 246 17.79 -21.95 7.44
C THR A 246 17.33 -22.48 8.79
N HIS A 247 17.29 -21.63 9.82
CA HIS A 247 17.07 -22.05 11.21
C HIS A 247 15.73 -21.58 11.79
N TYR A 248 15.13 -20.53 11.22
CA TYR A 248 13.87 -19.97 11.71
C TYR A 248 13.00 -19.42 10.58
N TYR A 249 11.69 -19.43 10.79
CA TYR A 249 10.69 -18.88 9.88
C TYR A 249 9.78 -17.91 10.66
N PRO A 250 9.99 -16.59 10.52
CA PRO A 250 9.22 -15.60 11.25
C PRO A 250 7.86 -15.35 10.60
N VAL A 251 6.82 -15.35 11.41
CA VAL A 251 5.44 -15.07 10.99
C VAL A 251 4.97 -13.81 11.70
N PRO A 252 4.62 -12.74 10.97
CA PRO A 252 4.12 -11.51 11.57
C PRO A 252 2.69 -11.70 12.08
N LEU A 253 2.46 -11.18 13.28
CA LEU A 253 1.22 -11.31 14.01
C LEU A 253 0.75 -9.92 14.47
N ALA A 254 -0.25 -9.40 13.78
CA ALA A 254 -0.91 -8.14 14.09
C ALA A 254 -1.72 -8.26 15.40
N LEU A 255 -1.66 -7.21 16.22
CA LEU A 255 -2.46 -7.03 17.44
C LEU A 255 -3.63 -6.09 17.20
N GLU A 256 -3.50 -5.13 16.27
CA GLU A 256 -4.55 -4.18 15.95
C GLU A 256 -5.48 -4.72 14.84
N GLY A 257 -6.77 -4.87 15.15
CA GLY A 257 -7.80 -5.29 14.19
C GLY A 257 -8.90 -6.14 14.82
N PHE A 258 -9.97 -6.40 14.05
CA PHE A 258 -11.14 -7.18 14.52
C PHE A 258 -10.82 -8.66 14.80
N SER A 259 -9.63 -9.16 14.44
CA SER A 259 -9.14 -10.50 14.81
C SER A 259 -7.67 -10.70 14.41
N TYR A 260 -6.87 -11.31 15.29
CA TYR A 260 -5.48 -11.72 15.06
C TYR A 260 -5.34 -12.74 13.89
N TYR A 261 -6.36 -13.58 13.68
CA TYR A 261 -6.61 -14.36 12.46
C TYR A 261 -8.11 -14.70 12.33
N VAL A 262 -8.52 -15.13 11.15
CA VAL A 262 -9.85 -15.66 10.80
C VAL A 262 -9.74 -17.13 10.37
N GLU A 263 -10.87 -17.84 10.21
CA GLU A 263 -10.87 -19.30 10.01
C GLU A 263 -9.97 -19.80 8.88
N TRP A 264 -9.88 -19.07 7.75
CA TRP A 264 -9.07 -19.48 6.60
C TRP A 264 -7.55 -19.32 6.79
N ASN A 265 -7.08 -18.53 7.77
CA ASN A 265 -5.65 -18.42 8.12
C ASN A 265 -5.33 -18.84 9.56
N ARG A 266 -6.26 -19.57 10.20
CA ARG A 266 -6.10 -20.11 11.55
C ARG A 266 -4.89 -21.04 11.67
N GLU A 267 -4.76 -22.00 10.77
CA GLU A 267 -3.67 -22.99 10.78
C GLU A 267 -2.29 -22.34 10.64
N SER A 268 -2.21 -21.19 9.96
CA SER A 268 -0.94 -20.49 9.79
C SER A 268 -0.57 -19.57 10.94
N LYS A 269 -1.54 -19.17 11.78
CA LYS A 269 -1.33 -18.16 12.82
C LYS A 269 -1.64 -18.62 14.25
N ARG A 270 -2.13 -19.84 14.47
CA ARG A 270 -2.39 -20.36 15.83
C ARG A 270 -1.11 -20.41 16.68
N ILE A 271 -1.22 -20.02 17.95
CA ILE A 271 -0.09 -19.93 18.88
C ILE A 271 0.58 -21.30 19.10
N SER A 272 -0.22 -22.37 19.20
CA SER A 272 0.23 -23.76 19.28
C SER A 272 1.12 -24.20 18.12
N GLY A 273 1.09 -23.48 16.98
CA GLY A 273 1.89 -23.77 15.80
C GLY A 273 3.28 -23.12 15.81
N PHE A 274 3.63 -22.34 16.83
CA PHE A 274 4.92 -21.67 16.95
C PHE A 274 5.77 -22.30 18.05
N GLU A 275 7.06 -22.48 17.77
CA GLU A 275 8.05 -22.93 18.77
C GLU A 275 8.43 -21.80 19.74
N GLN A 276 8.34 -20.56 19.25
CA GLN A 276 8.72 -19.38 19.99
C GLN A 276 7.80 -18.21 19.64
N ILE A 277 7.52 -17.37 20.63
CA ILE A 277 6.78 -16.12 20.47
C ILE A 277 7.67 -14.96 20.89
N TRP A 278 7.71 -13.94 20.06
CA TRP A 278 8.39 -12.68 20.31
C TRP A 278 7.40 -11.53 20.19
N LEU A 279 7.64 -10.45 20.91
CA LEU A 279 6.86 -9.23 20.87
C LEU A 279 7.71 -8.11 20.28
N TRP A 280 7.24 -7.55 19.19
CA TRP A 280 7.73 -6.30 18.61
C TRP A 280 7.03 -5.12 19.28
N ASN A 281 7.82 -4.26 19.92
CA ASN A 281 7.33 -3.00 20.46
C ASN A 281 7.68 -1.86 19.49
N PRO A 282 6.69 -1.31 18.76
CA PRO A 282 6.93 -0.28 17.75
C PRO A 282 7.31 1.08 18.34
N ARG A 283 7.08 1.32 19.65
CA ARG A 283 7.46 2.57 20.32
C ARG A 283 8.95 2.61 20.65
N ASP A 284 9.43 1.50 21.20
CA ASP A 284 10.82 1.39 21.66
C ASP A 284 11.75 0.76 20.61
N MET A 285 11.18 0.27 19.49
CA MET A 285 11.88 -0.44 18.43
C MET A 285 12.67 -1.64 18.97
N THR A 286 12.07 -2.36 19.91
CA THR A 286 12.66 -3.52 20.59
C THR A 286 11.89 -4.78 20.29
N LEU A 287 12.62 -5.90 20.30
CA LEU A 287 12.07 -7.23 20.14
C LEU A 287 12.38 -8.05 21.40
N VAL A 288 11.33 -8.57 22.04
CA VAL A 288 11.46 -9.28 23.33
C VAL A 288 10.85 -10.66 23.22
N ARG A 289 11.55 -11.69 23.71
CA ARG A 289 11.02 -13.05 23.76
C ARG A 289 9.94 -13.17 24.84
N MET A 290 8.80 -13.72 24.48
CA MET A 290 7.67 -13.91 25.39
C MET A 290 7.48 -15.39 25.74
N ASN A 291 6.88 -15.64 26.90
CA ASN A 291 6.58 -16.98 27.39
C ASN A 291 5.06 -17.20 27.36
N PRO A 292 4.52 -17.89 26.33
CA PRO A 292 3.12 -18.27 26.31
C PRO A 292 2.86 -19.46 27.27
N ILE A 293 1.84 -19.34 28.11
CA ILE A 293 1.36 -20.41 28.98
C ILE A 293 -0.10 -20.67 28.63
N GLU A 294 -0.41 -21.91 28.24
CA GLU A 294 -1.78 -22.32 27.97
C GLU A 294 -2.57 -22.38 29.29
N SER A 295 -3.63 -21.58 29.38
CA SER A 295 -4.51 -21.48 30.55
C SER A 295 -5.79 -22.31 30.39
N ALA A 296 -6.25 -22.46 29.14
CA ALA A 296 -7.33 -23.34 28.71
C ALA A 296 -7.07 -23.73 27.23
N PRO A 297 -7.77 -24.72 26.67
CA PRO A 297 -7.57 -25.13 25.27
C PRO A 297 -7.65 -23.94 24.32
N GLU A 298 -6.55 -23.66 23.61
CA GLU A 298 -6.44 -22.49 22.71
C GLU A 298 -6.64 -21.12 23.41
N ASP A 299 -6.19 -21.01 24.65
CA ASP A 299 -6.18 -19.76 25.42
C ASP A 299 -4.84 -19.57 26.13
N TYR A 300 -4.11 -18.52 25.75
CA TYR A 300 -2.73 -18.32 26.14
C TYR A 300 -2.55 -17.05 26.95
N LEU A 301 -1.99 -17.18 28.14
CA LEU A 301 -1.44 -16.07 28.91
C LEU A 301 0.00 -15.83 28.46
N ILE A 302 0.31 -14.60 28.09
CA ILE A 302 1.61 -14.21 27.55
C ILE A 302 2.36 -13.45 28.64
N TYR A 303 3.51 -13.97 29.04
CA TYR A 303 4.37 -13.37 30.05
C TYR A 303 5.62 -12.79 29.42
N ASP A 304 6.08 -11.66 29.96
CA ASP A 304 7.37 -11.08 29.62
C ASP A 304 8.55 -11.86 30.25
N PRO A 305 9.81 -11.54 29.94
CA PRO A 305 10.97 -12.18 30.57
C PRO A 305 11.08 -11.97 32.09
N SER A 306 10.41 -10.95 32.64
CA SER A 306 10.39 -10.67 34.09
C SER A 306 9.35 -11.52 34.84
N GLY A 307 8.51 -12.26 34.11
CA GLY A 307 7.39 -13.03 34.67
C GLY A 307 6.13 -12.19 34.89
N THR A 308 6.07 -10.96 34.38
CA THR A 308 4.88 -10.11 34.44
C THR A 308 3.93 -10.49 33.31
N LEU A 309 2.63 -10.60 33.62
CA LEU A 309 1.60 -10.87 32.62
C LEU A 309 1.50 -9.67 31.67
N TRP A 310 1.75 -9.91 30.38
CA TRP A 310 1.61 -8.89 29.34
C TRP A 310 0.19 -8.87 28.77
N GLY A 311 -0.43 -10.04 28.62
CA GLY A 311 -1.78 -10.13 28.06
C GLY A 311 -2.27 -11.55 27.86
N ARG A 312 -3.46 -11.68 27.31
CA ARG A 312 -4.14 -12.94 27.02
C ARG A 312 -4.54 -13.00 25.55
N ILE A 313 -4.29 -14.13 24.91
CA ILE A 313 -4.69 -14.43 23.54
C ILE A 313 -5.72 -15.56 23.58
N PHE A 314 -6.97 -15.26 23.26
CA PHE A 314 -8.10 -16.19 23.37
C PHE A 314 -8.95 -16.23 22.11
N GLU A 315 -9.59 -17.36 21.85
CA GLU A 315 -10.47 -17.56 20.69
C GLU A 315 -11.94 -17.47 21.12
N GLU A 316 -12.74 -16.66 20.44
CA GLU A 316 -14.19 -16.55 20.64
C GLU A 316 -14.89 -16.47 19.27
N ASN A 317 -15.89 -17.32 19.04
CA ASN A 317 -16.66 -17.39 17.80
C ASN A 317 -15.82 -17.60 16.51
N GLY A 318 -14.69 -18.31 16.59
CA GLY A 318 -13.78 -18.55 15.45
C GLY A 318 -12.89 -17.35 15.09
N TYR A 319 -12.93 -16.29 15.89
CA TYR A 319 -12.05 -15.13 15.83
C TYR A 319 -11.14 -15.12 17.06
N ARG A 320 -9.88 -14.71 16.89
CA ARG A 320 -8.94 -14.60 18.03
C ARG A 320 -8.73 -13.14 18.43
N TYR A 321 -8.84 -12.88 19.72
CA TYR A 321 -8.69 -11.58 20.36
C TYR A 321 -7.41 -11.53 21.19
N VAL A 322 -6.84 -10.34 21.31
CA VAL A 322 -5.76 -10.06 22.25
C VAL A 322 -6.26 -9.06 23.27
N SER A 323 -6.24 -9.44 24.54
CA SER A 323 -6.45 -8.53 25.66
C SER A 323 -5.08 -8.23 26.27
N VAL A 324 -4.59 -7.01 26.11
CA VAL A 324 -3.40 -6.55 26.84
C VAL A 324 -3.80 -6.39 28.30
N ALA A 325 -2.96 -6.84 29.23
CA ALA A 325 -3.20 -6.62 30.65
C ALA A 325 -3.11 -5.11 30.93
N ASP A 326 -4.15 -4.53 31.53
CA ASP A 326 -4.16 -3.11 31.87
C ASP A 326 -3.00 -2.81 32.84
N PRO A 327 -2.19 -1.76 32.62
CA PRO A 327 -1.15 -1.38 33.57
C PRO A 327 -1.67 -0.90 34.94
N GLU A 328 -3.00 -0.88 35.16
CA GLU A 328 -3.67 -0.39 36.38
C GLU A 328 -4.54 -1.42 37.12
N GLU A 329 -4.18 -2.71 37.11
CA GLU A 329 -4.55 -3.61 38.23
C GLU A 329 -3.29 -4.06 38.99
N LYS A 330 -2.74 -3.12 39.76
CA LYS A 330 -1.90 -3.39 40.93
C LYS A 330 -2.52 -2.71 42.15
#